data_AF-A0A7X5LX47-F1
#
_entry.id   AF-A0A7X5LX47-F1
#
_cell.length_a   1.000
_cell.length_b   1.000
_cell.length_c   1.000
_cell.angle_alpha   90.00
_cell.angle_beta   90.00
_cell.angle_gamma   90.00
#
_symmetry.space_group_name_H-M   'P 1'
#
loop_
_entity.id
_entity.type
_entity.pdbx_description
1 polymer ?
#
loop_
_entity_poly.entity_id
_entity_poly.type
_entity_poly.pdbx_seq_one_letter_code
_entity_poly.pdbx_strand_id
1 'polypeptide(L)'
;MKNVPADAANTVVTVVINGQTYTATVDSTAGTWTVSVPGSDLTADADKTIDAKVTFTDAAGNSSSVNDTQTYTIDTTAPDAPVINPVNGTDPITGTAEPGST
;
A
#
# COMPACT_ATOMS: atom_id res chain seq x y z
N MET A 1 13.23 -9.77 5.96
CA MET A 1 13.98 -10.25 4.77
C MET A 1 15.14 -11.13 5.24
N LYS A 2 15.37 -12.32 4.68
CA LYS A 2 16.47 -13.25 5.09
C LYS A 2 17.79 -12.99 4.36
N ASN A 3 17.98 -11.80 3.77
CA ASN A 3 19.01 -11.55 2.75
C ASN A 3 19.84 -10.26 2.96
N VAL A 4 19.81 -9.66 4.16
CA VAL A 4 20.76 -8.58 4.49
C VAL A 4 22.10 -9.23 4.83
N PRO A 5 23.21 -8.90 4.15
CA PRO A 5 24.54 -9.41 4.50
C PRO A 5 24.89 -9.05 5.95
N ALA A 6 25.48 -9.99 6.69
CA ALA A 6 25.76 -9.81 8.13
C ALA A 6 26.80 -8.71 8.41
N ASP A 7 27.62 -8.40 7.42
CA ASP A 7 28.66 -7.37 7.42
C ASP A 7 28.18 -6.01 6.90
N ALA A 8 26.93 -5.90 6.45
CA ALA A 8 26.38 -4.63 6.00
C ALA A 8 26.29 -3.62 7.16
N ALA A 9 27.07 -2.55 7.06
CA ALA A 9 27.07 -1.44 8.02
C ALA A 9 25.95 -0.43 7.71
N ASN A 10 25.59 -0.29 6.43
CA ASN A 10 24.49 0.54 5.97
C ASN A 10 23.70 -0.18 4.88
N THR A 11 22.37 -0.09 4.95
CA THR A 11 21.48 -0.66 3.93
C THR A 11 20.41 0.35 3.54
N VAL A 12 20.45 0.78 2.27
CA VAL A 12 19.56 1.79 1.71
C VAL A 12 18.64 1.14 0.68
N VAL A 13 17.36 1.49 0.75
CA VAL A 13 16.36 1.14 -0.26
C VAL A 13 16.05 2.38 -1.08
N THR A 14 16.16 2.24 -2.39
CA THR A 14 15.70 3.22 -3.37
C THR A 14 14.42 2.68 -3.98
N VAL A 15 13.36 3.48 -3.97
CA VAL A 15 12.05 3.13 -4.55
C VAL A 15 11.74 4.13 -5.64
N VAL A 16 11.35 3.66 -6.82
CA VAL A 16 10.93 4.51 -7.94
C VAL A 16 9.45 4.25 -8.23
N ILE A 17 8.67 5.33 -8.27
CA ILE A 17 7.23 5.33 -8.59
C ILE A 17 6.98 6.58 -9.43
N ASN A 18 6.30 6.47 -10.58
CA ASN A 18 6.06 7.61 -11.47
C ASN A 18 7.37 8.33 -11.88
N GLY A 19 8.47 7.58 -12.01
CA GLY A 19 9.81 8.13 -12.25
C GLY A 19 10.42 8.93 -11.08
N GLN A 20 9.70 9.11 -9.98
CA GLN A 20 10.15 9.81 -8.78
C GLN A 20 10.90 8.85 -7.85
N THR A 21 12.03 9.31 -7.31
CA THR A 21 12.88 8.51 -6.42
C THR A 21 12.60 8.81 -4.95
N TYR A 22 12.39 7.77 -4.17
CA TYR A 22 12.23 7.80 -2.73
C TYR A 22 13.28 6.91 -2.07
N THR A 23 13.69 7.26 -0.85
CA THR A 23 14.72 6.51 -0.12
C THR A 23 14.26 6.12 1.27
N ALA A 24 14.61 4.92 1.70
CA ALA A 24 14.45 4.44 3.06
C ALA A 24 15.72 3.70 3.51
N THR A 25 15.85 3.53 4.82
CA THR A 25 16.88 2.66 5.41
C THR A 25 16.23 1.37 5.91
N VAL A 26 16.93 0.26 5.79
CA VAL A 26 16.47 -1.01 6.36
C VAL A 26 16.72 -1.01 7.87
N ASP A 27 15.71 -1.36 8.64
CA ASP A 27 15.88 -1.79 10.03
C ASP A 27 16.64 -3.11 10.00
N SER A 28 17.90 -3.11 10.45
CA SER A 28 18.76 -4.30 10.42
C SER A 28 18.32 -5.40 11.39
N THR A 29 17.53 -5.07 12.41
CA THR A 29 17.01 -6.05 13.39
C THR A 29 15.74 -6.71 12.86
N ALA A 30 14.79 -5.92 12.36
CA ALA A 30 13.53 -6.42 11.80
C ALA A 30 13.68 -6.94 10.35
N GLY A 31 14.69 -6.45 9.63
CA GLY A 31 14.89 -6.72 8.21
C GLY A 31 13.75 -6.17 7.35
N THR A 32 13.18 -5.03 7.74
CA THR A 32 12.06 -4.34 7.09
C THR A 32 12.41 -2.88 6.83
N TRP A 33 11.65 -2.23 5.96
CA TRP A 33 11.79 -0.82 5.63
C TRP A 33 10.42 -0.26 5.24
N THR A 34 10.25 1.05 5.42
CA THR A 34 9.04 1.76 5.04
C THR A 34 9.43 3.08 4.39
N VAL A 35 8.71 3.49 3.36
CA VAL A 35 8.86 4.80 2.72
C VAL A 35 7.48 5.43 2.55
N SER A 36 7.35 6.70 2.90
CA SER A 36 6.13 7.46 2.67
C SER A 36 6.17 8.05 1.28
N VAL A 37 5.11 7.81 0.49
CA VAL A 37 4.98 8.31 -0.88
C VAL A 37 3.65 9.05 -1.02
N PRO A 38 3.60 10.17 -1.78
CA PRO A 38 2.34 10.84 -2.06
C PRO A 38 1.41 9.95 -2.88
N GLY A 39 0.12 9.92 -2.52
CA GLY A 39 -0.89 9.19 -3.30
C GLY A 39 -1.04 9.70 -4.74
N SER A 40 -0.70 10.97 -4.99
CA SER A 40 -0.68 11.56 -6.32
C SER A 40 0.37 10.93 -7.25
N ASP A 41 1.49 10.47 -6.72
CA ASP A 41 2.50 9.78 -7.52
C ASP A 41 2.04 8.37 -7.87
N LEU A 42 1.36 7.69 -6.94
CA LEU A 42 0.76 6.38 -7.22
C LEU A 42 -0.31 6.48 -8.33
N THR A 43 -1.15 7.53 -8.30
CA THR A 43 -2.18 7.74 -9.32
C THR A 43 -1.59 8.15 -10.66
N ALA A 44 -0.54 8.98 -10.68
CA ALA A 44 0.14 9.41 -11.90
C ALA A 44 1.04 8.34 -12.55
N ASP A 45 1.47 7.34 -11.79
CA ASP A 45 2.36 6.27 -12.27
C ASP A 45 1.78 5.48 -13.45
N ALA A 46 2.38 5.57 -14.63
CA ALA A 46 1.73 5.09 -15.86
C ALA A 46 1.62 3.56 -15.93
N ASP A 47 2.62 2.83 -15.44
CA ASP A 47 2.70 1.36 -15.49
C ASP A 47 2.25 0.69 -14.19
N LYS A 48 1.91 1.47 -13.16
CA LYS A 48 1.45 1.02 -11.85
C LYS A 48 2.41 -0.02 -11.25
N THR A 49 3.70 0.26 -11.35
CA THR A 49 4.78 -0.61 -10.90
C THR A 49 5.70 0.14 -9.96
N ILE A 50 5.97 -0.45 -8.81
CA ILE A 50 6.96 0.02 -7.86
C ILE A 50 8.28 -0.68 -8.16
N ASP A 51 9.31 0.07 -8.57
CA ASP A 51 10.66 -0.46 -8.71
C ASP A 51 11.44 -0.24 -7.40
N ALA A 52 11.92 -1.30 -6.78
CA ALA A 52 12.72 -1.23 -5.56
C ALA A 52 14.14 -1.74 -5.82
N LYS A 53 15.14 -0.98 -5.35
CA LYS A 53 16.54 -1.38 -5.32
C LYS A 53 17.09 -1.25 -3.91
N VAL A 54 17.52 -2.36 -3.34
CA VAL A 54 18.23 -2.39 -2.06
C VAL A 54 19.73 -2.39 -2.33
N THR A 55 20.48 -1.55 -1.62
CA THR A 55 21.94 -1.49 -1.68
C THR A 55 22.51 -1.67 -0.28
N PHE A 56 23.36 -2.69 -0.12
CA PHE A 56 24.09 -3.01 1.09
C PHE A 56 25.50 -2.46 0.96
N THR A 57 26.05 -1.85 2.01
CA THR A 57 27.43 -1.36 2.07
C THR A 57 28.08 -1.78 3.39
N ASP A 58 29.24 -2.41 3.33
CA ASP A 58 30.02 -2.80 4.51
C ASP A 58 30.87 -1.63 5.05
N ALA A 59 31.56 -1.85 6.18
CA ALA A 59 32.42 -0.82 6.78
C ALA A 59 33.72 -0.53 5.97
N ALA A 60 34.10 -1.44 5.06
CA ALA A 60 35.25 -1.26 4.18
C ALA A 60 34.89 -0.53 2.87
N GLY A 61 33.59 -0.28 2.64
CA GLY A 61 33.08 0.40 1.45
C GLY A 61 32.71 -0.53 0.30
N ASN A 62 32.68 -1.85 0.49
CA ASN A 62 32.17 -2.77 -0.53
C ASN A 62 30.65 -2.73 -0.57
N SER A 63 30.07 -2.77 -1.77
CA SER A 63 28.62 -2.72 -1.95
C SER A 63 28.08 -3.84 -2.84
N SER A 64 26.84 -4.25 -2.56
CA SER A 64 26.05 -5.13 -3.41
C SER A 64 24.60 -4.64 -3.49
N SER A 65 23.87 -5.03 -4.53
CA SER A 65 22.48 -4.60 -4.72
C SER A 65 21.56 -5.73 -5.17
N VAL A 66 20.29 -5.61 -4.80
CA VAL A 66 19.19 -6.47 -5.26
C VAL A 66 18.06 -5.57 -5.74
N ASN A 67 17.41 -5.95 -6.84
CA ASN A 67 16.27 -5.24 -7.39
C ASN A 67 15.03 -6.13 -7.31
N ASP A 68 13.87 -5.51 -7.17
CA ASP A 68 12.57 -6.15 -7.20
C ASP A 68 11.51 -5.19 -7.74
N THR A 69 10.40 -5.72 -8.23
CA THR A 69 9.31 -4.92 -8.80
C THR A 69 7.96 -5.41 -8.28
N GLN A 70 7.07 -4.48 -7.93
CA GLN A 70 5.73 -4.82 -7.45
C GLN A 70 4.67 -4.02 -8.20
N THR A 71 3.80 -4.70 -8.94
CA THR A 71 2.64 -4.10 -9.59
C THR A 71 1.51 -3.84 -8.58
N TYR A 72 0.69 -2.83 -8.82
CA TYR A 72 -0.48 -2.52 -8.00
C TYR A 72 -1.67 -2.02 -8.83
N THR A 73 -2.84 -1.92 -8.19
CA THR A 73 -4.06 -1.35 -8.79
C THR A 73 -4.60 -0.24 -7.90
N ILE A 74 -5.36 0.68 -8.50
CA ILE A 74 -6.03 1.75 -7.77
C ILE A 74 -7.54 1.62 -7.99
N ASP A 75 -8.29 1.55 -6.90
CA ASP A 75 -9.75 1.68 -6.91
C ASP A 75 -10.15 2.90 -6.08
N THR A 76 -10.63 3.93 -6.76
CA THR A 76 -11.18 5.16 -6.16
C THR A 76 -12.68 5.27 -6.40
N THR A 77 -13.33 4.18 -6.81
CA THR A 77 -14.75 4.19 -7.18
C THR A 77 -15.59 4.19 -5.92
N ALA A 78 -16.38 5.26 -5.73
CA ALA A 78 -17.35 5.29 -4.65
C ALA A 78 -18.52 4.34 -4.95
N PRO A 79 -19.11 3.69 -3.93
CA PRO A 79 -20.33 2.91 -4.11
C PRO A 79 -21.51 3.80 -4.52
N ASP A 80 -22.50 3.20 -5.18
CA ASP A 80 -23.73 3.88 -5.53
C ASP A 80 -24.48 4.35 -4.28
N ALA A 81 -25.17 5.49 -4.40
CA ALA A 81 -26.02 5.99 -3.34
C ALA A 81 -27.15 4.99 -3.06
N PRO A 82 -27.51 4.73 -1.78
CA PRO A 82 -28.61 3.85 -1.47
C PRO A 82 -29.91 4.41 -2.05
N VAL A 83 -30.66 3.55 -2.72
CA VAL A 83 -31.99 3.86 -3.23
C VAL A 83 -33.04 3.31 -2.27
N ILE A 84 -33.99 4.17 -1.90
CA ILE A 84 -35.24 3.74 -1.25
C ILE A 84 -36.30 3.67 -2.34
N ASN A 85 -36.87 2.49 -2.54
CA ASN A 85 -38.01 2.35 -3.44
C ASN A 85 -39.18 3.16 -2.88
N PRO A 86 -39.94 3.89 -3.73
CA PRO A 86 -41.14 4.58 -3.29
C PRO A 86 -42.07 3.59 -2.58
N VAL A 87 -42.52 3.94 -1.37
CA VAL A 87 -43.70 3.29 -0.80
C VAL A 87 -44.87 3.70 -1.69
N ASN A 88 -45.45 2.74 -2.42
CA ASN A 88 -46.58 2.97 -3.33
C ASN A 88 -47.89 3.35 -2.58
N GLY A 89 -47.84 3.53 -1.26
CA GLY A 89 -48.99 3.81 -0.40
C GLY A 89 -49.98 2.64 -0.29
N THR A 90 -49.74 1.54 -0.99
CA THR A 90 -50.60 0.36 -1.06
C THR A 90 -49.94 -0.90 -0.51
N ASP A 91 -48.61 -0.96 -0.47
CA ASP A 91 -47.87 -2.07 0.12
C ASP A 91 -47.94 -1.98 1.66
N PRO A 92 -48.46 -3.03 2.32
CA PRO A 92 -48.46 -3.09 3.77
C PRO A 92 -47.02 -3.04 4.30
N ILE A 93 -46.69 -2.03 5.11
CA ILE A 93 -45.51 -2.07 5.97
C ILE A 93 -45.86 -3.01 7.14
N THR A 94 -45.47 -4.29 7.04
CA THR A 94 -45.66 -5.27 8.12
C THR A 94 -44.33 -5.58 8.80
N GLY A 95 -44.37 -5.64 10.12
CA GLY A 95 -43.29 -6.18 10.96
C GLY A 95 -43.91 -6.79 12.21
N THR A 96 -43.29 -7.84 12.75
CA THR A 96 -43.67 -8.39 14.05
C THR A 96 -42.88 -7.69 15.14
N ALA A 97 -43.54 -6.92 16.01
CA ALA A 97 -42.97 -6.56 17.29
C ALA A 97 -43.13 -7.74 18.26
N GLU A 98 -42.20 -7.91 19.20
CA GLU A 98 -42.42 -8.83 20.31
C GLU A 98 -43.63 -8.38 21.15
N PRO A 99 -44.42 -9.32 21.72
CA PRO A 99 -45.52 -8.96 22.60
C PRO A 99 -45.05 -8.08 23.77
N GLY A 100 -45.50 -6.81 23.82
CA GLY A 100 -45.28 -5.90 24.95
C GLY A 100 -44.34 -4.72 24.73
N SER A 101 -43.82 -4.47 23.52
CA SER A 101 -43.03 -3.26 23.25
C SER A 101 -43.94 -2.03 23.05
N THR A 102 -43.73 -0.95 23.81
CA THR A 102 -44.17 0.42 23.48
C THR A 102 -43.04 1.20 22.82
#